data_AF-A0A445MV52-F1
#
_entry.id   AF-A0A445MV52-F1
#
_cell.length_a   1.000
_cell.length_b   1.000
_cell.length_c   1.000
_cell.angle_alpha   90.00
_cell.angle_beta   90.00
_cell.angle_gamma   90.00
#
_symmetry.space_group_name_H-M   'P 1'
#
loop_
_entity.id
_entity.type
_entity.pdbx_description
1 polymer ?
#
loop_
_entity_poly.entity_id
_entity_poly.type
_entity_poly.pdbx_seq_one_letter_code
_entity_poly.pdbx_strand_id
1 'polypeptide(L)' 'MKKLSINIPDNLAAKINDYVKAGFFLSEPDVILAAMSEFVRRNRLDMMERFAREDIEWAKKEALAPK' A
#
# COMPACT_ATOMS: atom_id res chain seq x y z
N MET A 1 -8.66 -4.68 15.92
CA MET A 1 -7.96 -4.00 14.80
C MET A 1 -6.46 -4.16 14.99
N LYS A 2 -5.70 -4.35 13.91
CA LYS A 2 -4.22 -4.34 13.94
C LYS A 2 -3.73 -2.90 13.77
N LYS A 3 -2.62 -2.52 14.42
CA LYS A 3 -1.99 -1.20 14.26
C LYS A 3 -0.82 -1.29 13.28
N LEU A 4 -0.70 -0.30 12.40
CA LEU A 4 0.44 -0.09 11.52
C LEU A 4 1.15 1.18 11.97
N SER A 5 2.47 1.13 12.13
CA SER A 5 3.32 2.29 12.40
C SER A 5 4.38 2.35 11.32
N ILE A 6 4.45 3.47 10.61
CA ILE A 6 5.40 3.71 9.53
C ILE A 6 5.90 5.14 9.61
N ASN A 7 7.16 5.34 9.21
CA ASN A 7 7.69 6.69 9.00
C ASN A 7 7.30 7.15 7.59
N ILE A 8 6.78 8.36 7.48
CA ILE A 8 6.44 8.99 6.21
C ILE A 8 7.17 10.32 6.06
N PRO A 9 7.42 10.79 4.84
CA PRO A 9 7.96 12.13 4.62
C PRO A 9 7.08 13.24 5.22
N ASP A 10 7.70 14.29 5.76
CA ASP A 10 7.00 15.40 6.43
C ASP A 10 5.98 16.10 5.51
N ASN A 11 6.30 16.23 4.22
CA ASN A 11 5.39 16.83 3.25
C ASN A 11 4.12 16.00 3.03
N LEU A 12 4.19 14.68 3.19
CA LEU A 12 3.03 13.80 3.11
C LEU A 12 2.22 13.88 4.40
N ALA A 13 2.87 13.91 5.57
CA ALA A 13 2.20 14.11 6.84
C ALA A 13 1.42 15.43 6.88
N ALA A 14 2.02 16.51 6.37
CA ALA A 14 1.37 17.82 6.26
C ALA A 14 0.11 17.75 5.39
N LYS A 15 0.18 17.13 4.20
CA LYS A 15 -0.98 16.96 3.32
C LYS A 15 -2.10 16.15 3.95
N ILE A 16 -1.77 15.10 4.71
CA ILE A 16 -2.76 14.30 5.44
C ILE A 16 -3.51 15.18 6.45
N ASN A 17 -2.77 15.99 7.21
CA ASN A 17 -3.35 16.90 8.19
C ASN A 17 -4.21 18.01 7.53
N ASP A 18 -3.83 18.50 6.36
CA ASP A 18 -4.60 19.51 5.62
C ASP A 18 -6.01 19.01 5.26
N TYR A 19 -6.15 17.73 4.90
CA TYR A 19 -7.46 17.11 4.63
C TYR A 19 -8.37 17.06 5.87
N VAL A 20 -7.79 16.78 7.04
CA VAL A 20 -8.52 16.76 8.31
C VAL A 20 -8.95 18.19 8.69
N LYS A 21 -8.03 19.16 8.60
CA LYS A 21 -8.31 20.57 8.88
C LYS A 21 -9.38 21.17 7.96
N ALA A 22 -9.39 20.75 6.70
CA ALA A 22 -10.40 21.17 5.73
C ALA A 22 -11.76 20.47 5.94
N GLY A 23 -11.86 19.51 6.87
CA GLY A 23 -13.11 18.82 7.21
C GLY A 23 -13.52 17.72 6.25
N PHE A 24 -12.64 17.30 5.32
CA PHE A 24 -12.92 16.19 4.40
C PHE A 24 -12.90 14.83 5.11
N PHE A 25 -12.12 14.70 6.18
CA PHE A 25 -11.96 13.48 6.96
C PHE A 25 -11.97 13.79 8.46
N LEU A 26 -12.41 12.82 9.26
CA LEU A 26 -12.52 12.96 10.71
C LEU A 26 -11.16 12.81 11.42
N SER A 27 -10.23 12.06 10.83
CA SER A 27 -8.92 11.80 11.41
C SER A 27 -7.87 11.44 10.36
N GLU A 28 -6.58 11.55 10.71
CA GLU A 28 -5.48 11.16 9.81
C GLU A 28 -5.54 9.67 9.41
N PRO A 29 -5.85 8.71 10.32
CA PRO A 29 -6.06 7.32 9.92
C PRO A 29 -7.15 7.14 8.86
N ASP A 30 -8.21 7.93 8.88
CA ASP A 30 -9.29 7.83 7.88
C ASP A 30 -8.80 8.24 6.49
N VAL A 31 -7.97 9.28 6.41
CA VAL A 31 -7.32 9.72 5.15
C VAL A 31 -6.46 8.59 4.59
N ILE A 32 -5.63 7.98 5.45
CA ILE A 32 -4.71 6.90 5.06
C ILE A 32 -5.49 5.67 4.59
N LEU A 33 -6.52 5.26 5.33
CA LEU A 33 -7.35 4.10 4.96
C LEU A 33 -8.08 4.32 3.65
N ALA A 34 -8.62 5.52 3.42
CA ALA A 34 -9.27 5.86 2.16
C ALA A 34 -8.29 5.83 0.98
N ALA A 35 -7.12 6.45 1.15
CA ALA A 35 -6.07 6.46 0.13
C ALA A 35 -5.56 5.04 -0.20
N MET A 36 -5.31 4.22 0.82
CA MET A 36 -4.88 2.83 0.64
C MET A 36 -5.94 1.97 -0.06
N SER A 37 -7.20 2.10 0.35
CA SER A 37 -8.31 1.37 -0.26
C SER A 37 -8.45 1.73 -1.74
N GLU A 38 -8.35 3.01 -2.07
CA GLU A 38 -8.44 3.48 -3.45
C GLU A 38 -7.22 3.05 -4.28
N PHE A 39 -6.02 3.09 -3.69
CA PHE A 39 -4.80 2.60 -4.34
C PHE A 39 -4.92 1.12 -4.70
N VAL A 40 -5.32 0.27 -3.75
CA VAL A 40 -5.50 -1.17 -4.00
C VAL A 40 -6.57 -1.41 -5.05
N ARG A 41 -7.70 -0.68 -4.98
CA ARG A 41 -8.78 -0.81 -5.95
C ARG A 41 -8.34 -0.46 -7.37
N ARG A 42 -7.59 0.63 -7.56
CA ARG A 42 -7.11 1.08 -8.88
C ARG A 42 -6.03 0.18 -9.46
N ASN A 43 -5.15 -0.35 -8.62
CA ASN A 43 -3.97 -1.09 -9.05
C ASN A 43 -4.14 -2.61 -8.96
N ARG A 44 -5.35 -3.11 -8.66
CA ARG A 44 -5.63 -4.53 -8.44
C ARG A 44 -5.07 -5.44 -9.55
N LEU A 45 -5.37 -5.12 -10.81
CA LEU A 45 -4.97 -5.98 -11.94
C LEU A 45 -3.45 -6.03 -12.09
N ASP A 46 -2.80 -4.87 -12.04
CA ASP A 46 -1.35 -4.74 -12.19
C ASP A 46 -0.61 -5.40 -11.03
N MET A 47 -1.11 -5.24 -9.79
CA MET A 47 -0.60 -5.95 -8.62
C MET A 47 -0.77 -7.47 -8.77
N MET A 48 -1.93 -7.95 -9.22
CA MET A 48 -2.15 -9.39 -9.43
C MET A 48 -1.19 -9.96 -10.48
N GLU A 49 -0.99 -9.25 -11.59
CA GLU A 49 -0.04 -9.68 -12.62
C GLU A 49 1.39 -9.71 -12.08
N ARG A 50 1.82 -8.67 -11.36
CA ARG A 50 3.16 -8.63 -10.74
C ARG A 50 3.36 -9.76 -9.75
N PHE A 51 2.40 -10.02 -8.87
CA PHE A 51 2.47 -11.14 -7.93
C PHE A 51 2.57 -12.49 -8.65
N ALA A 52 1.77 -12.72 -9.70
CA ALA A 52 1.86 -13.96 -10.48
C ALA A 52 3.23 -14.12 -11.14
N ARG A 53 3.81 -13.04 -11.69
CA ARG A 53 5.15 -13.07 -12.28
C ARG A 53 6.23 -13.34 -11.23
N GLU A 54 6.17 -12.66 -10.09
CA GLU A 54 7.11 -12.85 -8.98
C GLU A 54 7.06 -14.29 -8.44
N ASP A 55 5.87 -14.88 -8.34
CA ASP A 55 5.66 -16.27 -7.92
C ASP A 55 6.24 -17.28 -8.93
N ILE A 56 6.03 -17.05 -10.23
CA ILE A 56 6.64 -17.86 -11.30
C ILE A 56 8.17 -17.78 -11.24
N GLU A 57 8.73 -16.58 -11.09
CA GLU A 57 10.18 -16.39 -11.02
C GLU A 57 10.77 -17.02 -9.75
N TRP A 58 10.05 -16.96 -8.62
CA TRP A 58 10.42 -17.68 -7.41
C TRP A 58 10.43 -19.20 -7.65
N ALA A 59 9.36 -19.76 -8.23
CA ALA A 59 9.26 -21.19 -8.51
C ALA A 59 10.36 -21.70 -9.44
N LYS A 60 10.74 -20.92 -10.46
CA LYS A 60 11.88 -21.23 -11.34
C LYS A 60 13.20 -21.29 -10.56
N LYS A 61 13.43 -20.34 -9.65
CA LYS A 61 14.66 -20.32 -8.83
C LYS A 61 14.73 -21.52 -7.90
N GLU A 62 13.64 -21.87 -7.23
CA GLU A 62 13.57 -23.06 -6.38
C GLU A 62 13.80 -24.35 -7.18
N ALA A 63 13.20 -24.48 -8.36
CA ALA A 63 13.37 -25.66 -9.20
C ALA A 63 14.81 -25.82 -9.75
N LEU A 64 15.55 -24.72 -9.88
CA LEU A 64 16.94 -24.69 -10.37
C LEU A 64 17.99 -24.68 -9.25
N ALA A 65 17.57 -24.60 -7.99
CA ALA A 65 18.48 -24.62 -6.85
C ALA A 65 19.10 -26.03 -6.71
N PRO A 66 20.44 -26.15 -6.59
CA PRO A 66 21.08 -27.43 -6.34
C PRO A 66 20.66 -27.98 -4.96
N LYS A 67 20.31 -29.27 -4.92
CA LYS A 67 19.95 -29.99 -3.68
C LYS A 67 21.13 -30.10 -2.70
#